data_AF-A0A2N1V3C9-F1
#
_entry.id   AF-A0A2N1V3C9-F1
#
_cell.length_a   1.000
_cell.length_b   1.000
_cell.length_c   1.000
_cell.angle_alpha   90.00
_cell.angle_beta   90.00
_cell.angle_gamma   90.00
#
_symmetry.space_group_name_H-M   'P 1'
#
loop_
_entity.id
_entity.type
_entity.pdbx_description
1 polymer ?
#
loop_
_entity_poly.entity_id
_entity_poly.type
_entity_poly.pdbx_seq_one_letter_code
_entity_poly.pdbx_strand_id
1 'polypeptide(L)'
;MSALRWGPIHCVPSFHNRLQFAREVRRAFGELKPDVVAIELPDIYYSDLLQGIERLPRLSLLCLQQQSDRFSYIPVFPSDSMIEALRLARENQLPAALIDLAVADYAIHVQPMAVPDDEAIASLGLEGFYA
;
A
#
# COMPACT_ATOMS: atom_id res chain seq x y z
N MET A 1 -6.84 -8.30 -10.36
CA MET A 1 -7.27 -7.37 -11.45
C MET A 1 -7.40 -5.96 -10.89
N SER A 2 -7.10 -4.94 -11.70
CA SER A 2 -7.22 -3.53 -11.31
C SER A 2 -8.68 -3.07 -11.33
N ALA A 3 -9.21 -2.58 -10.20
CA ALA A 3 -10.61 -2.14 -10.11
C ALA A 3 -10.88 -0.81 -10.84
N LEU A 4 -9.83 -0.01 -11.08
CA LEU A 4 -9.93 1.22 -11.88
C LEU A 4 -8.77 1.28 -12.88
N ARG A 5 -9.09 1.66 -14.11
CA ARG A 5 -8.13 1.81 -15.20
C ARG A 5 -8.37 3.14 -15.92
N TRP A 6 -7.29 3.90 -16.11
CA TRP A 6 -7.29 5.11 -16.90
C TRP A 6 -6.08 5.11 -17.85
N GLY A 7 -6.32 4.79 -19.12
CA GLY A 7 -5.25 4.62 -20.09
C GLY A 7 -4.24 3.54 -19.64
N PRO A 8 -2.95 3.89 -19.47
CA PRO A 8 -1.91 2.99 -18.98
C PRO A 8 -1.89 2.86 -17.44
N ILE A 9 -2.70 3.62 -16.71
CA ILE A 9 -2.73 3.61 -15.25
C ILE A 9 -3.70 2.52 -14.79
N HIS A 10 -3.21 1.63 -13.94
CA HIS A 10 -3.97 0.55 -13.31
C HIS A 10 -3.94 0.72 -11.79
N CYS A 11 -5.11 0.92 -11.18
CA CYS A 11 -5.26 1.05 -9.74
C CYS A 11 -5.66 -0.29 -9.13
N VAL A 12 -4.85 -0.77 -8.17
CA VAL A 12 -5.16 -1.95 -7.35
C VAL A 12 -5.68 -1.43 -6.01
N PRO A 13 -6.96 -1.68 -5.67
CA PRO A 13 -7.48 -1.34 -4.35
C PRO A 13 -6.65 -1.92 -3.22
N SER A 14 -6.61 -1.17 -2.13
CA SER A 14 -5.78 -1.44 -0.96
C SER A 14 -6.62 -1.30 0.30
N PHE A 15 -6.46 -2.24 1.23
CA PHE A 15 -6.84 -2.02 2.62
C PHE A 15 -5.61 -2.34 3.48
N HIS A 16 -5.13 -1.33 4.20
CA HIS A 16 -3.84 -1.40 4.88
C HIS A 16 -3.73 -2.57 5.86
N ASN A 17 -2.53 -3.12 5.94
CA ASN A 17 -2.13 -4.19 6.86
C ASN A 17 -2.93 -5.51 6.71
N ARG A 18 -3.51 -5.77 5.53
CA ARG A 18 -4.29 -6.98 5.23
C ARG A 18 -3.61 -7.87 4.19
N LEU A 19 -3.30 -9.11 4.58
CA LEU A 19 -2.55 -10.05 3.75
C LEU A 19 -3.20 -10.27 2.36
N GLN A 20 -4.53 -10.34 2.30
CA GLN A 20 -5.23 -10.61 1.05
C GLN A 20 -5.02 -9.49 0.02
N PHE A 21 -4.87 -8.24 0.47
CA PHE A 21 -4.56 -7.11 -0.41
C PHE A 21 -3.10 -7.14 -0.88
N ALA A 22 -2.15 -7.50 -0.02
CA ALA A 22 -0.77 -7.74 -0.46
C ALA A 22 -0.68 -8.86 -1.52
N ARG A 23 -1.47 -9.94 -1.37
CA ARG A 23 -1.55 -11.02 -2.38
C ARG A 23 -2.10 -10.52 -3.71
N GLU A 24 -3.15 -9.71 -3.69
CA GLU A 24 -3.71 -9.12 -4.91
C GLU A 24 -2.75 -8.14 -5.58
N VAL A 25 -1.98 -7.35 -4.83
CA VAL A 25 -0.88 -6.53 -5.37
C VAL A 25 0.16 -7.39 -6.06
N ARG A 26 0.64 -8.47 -5.42
CA ARG A 26 1.61 -9.39 -6.03
C ARG A 26 1.08 -10.01 -7.32
N ARG A 27 -0.17 -10.46 -7.30
CA ARG A 27 -0.85 -11.02 -8.49
C ARG A 27 -0.92 -9.98 -9.61
N ALA A 28 -1.41 -8.78 -9.30
CA ALA A 28 -1.53 -7.69 -10.27
C ALA A 28 -0.17 -7.30 -10.85
N PHE A 29 0.88 -7.22 -10.03
CA PHE A 29 2.23 -6.91 -10.49
C PHE A 29 2.73 -7.95 -11.52
N GLY A 30 2.53 -9.25 -11.26
CA GLY A 30 2.92 -10.32 -12.17
C GLY A 30 2.11 -10.37 -13.47
N GLU A 31 0.82 -10.04 -13.41
CA GLU A 31 -0.09 -9.99 -14.56
C GLU A 31 0.16 -8.74 -15.44
N LEU A 32 0.24 -7.56 -14.81
CA LEU A 32 0.34 -6.27 -15.47
C LEU A 32 1.75 -5.94 -15.94
N LYS A 33 2.79 -6.44 -15.24
CA LYS A 33 4.21 -6.17 -15.50
C LYS A 33 4.45 -4.66 -15.65
N PRO A 34 4.21 -3.87 -14.59
CA PRO A 34 4.27 -2.42 -14.69
C PRO A 34 5.69 -1.93 -14.97
N ASP A 35 5.82 -0.79 -15.64
CA ASP A 35 7.09 -0.08 -15.79
C ASP A 35 7.44 0.78 -14.55
N VAL A 36 6.43 1.12 -13.74
CA VAL A 36 6.54 1.97 -12.55
C VAL A 36 5.46 1.61 -11.53
N VAL A 37 5.78 1.67 -10.25
CA VAL A 37 4.82 1.52 -9.14
C VAL A 37 4.56 2.88 -8.49
N ALA A 38 3.31 3.17 -8.14
CA ALA A 38 2.94 4.34 -7.36
C ALA A 38 2.12 3.92 -6.13
N ILE A 39 2.37 4.54 -4.96
CA ILE A 39 1.62 4.28 -3.72
C ILE A 39 1.12 5.56 -3.05
N GLU A 40 0.09 5.42 -2.23
CA GLU A 40 -0.60 6.48 -1.48
C GLU A 40 0.14 6.88 -0.19
N LEU A 41 1.42 7.26 -0.31
CA LEU A 41 2.17 7.85 0.80
C LEU A 41 2.96 9.08 0.33
N PRO A 42 3.28 10.02 1.24
CA PRO A 42 4.13 11.17 0.93
C PRO A 42 5.58 10.80 0.62
N ASP A 43 6.14 11.43 -0.41
CA ASP A 43 7.50 11.18 -0.92
C ASP A 43 8.62 11.37 0.13
N ILE A 44 8.39 12.23 1.12
CA ILE A 44 9.28 12.43 2.27
C ILE A 44 9.60 11.15 3.04
N TYR A 45 8.78 10.10 2.93
CA TYR A 45 8.98 8.81 3.62
C TYR A 45 9.68 7.75 2.75
N TYR A 46 10.03 8.07 1.50
CA TYR A 46 10.54 7.09 0.53
C TYR A 46 11.79 6.34 1.04
N SER A 47 12.80 7.07 1.51
CA SER A 47 14.04 6.47 2.01
C SER A 47 13.82 5.61 3.26
N ASP A 48 12.98 6.07 4.17
CA ASP A 48 12.71 5.39 5.44
C ASP A 48 11.91 4.11 5.23
N LEU A 49 10.93 4.13 4.32
CA LEU A 49 10.19 2.92 3.93
C LEU A 49 11.09 1.91 3.25
N LEU A 50 11.96 2.33 2.33
CA LEU A 50 12.92 1.42 1.69
C LEU A 50 13.86 0.79 2.70
N GLN A 51 14.35 1.56 3.68
CA GLN A 51 15.17 1.02 4.76
C GLN A 51 14.38 -0.01 5.60
N GLY A 52 13.12 0.25 5.90
CA GLY A 52 12.25 -0.71 6.59
C GLY A 52 12.08 -2.00 5.78
N ILE A 53 11.84 -1.88 4.48
CA ILE A 53 11.66 -3.01 3.55
C ILE A 53 12.92 -3.88 3.49
N GLU A 54 14.11 -3.30 3.46
CA GLU A 54 15.40 -4.04 3.49
C GLU A 54 15.57 -4.92 4.72
N ARG A 55 14.94 -4.52 5.82
CA ARG A 55 15.08 -5.19 7.11
C ARG A 55 14.08 -6.32 7.27
N LEU A 56 13.10 -6.47 6.36
CA LEU A 56 12.16 -7.58 6.42
C LEU A 56 12.92 -8.93 6.43
N PRO A 57 12.49 -9.90 7.27
CA PRO A 57 11.22 -9.95 8.00
C PRO A 57 11.20 -9.26 9.38
N ARG A 58 12.25 -8.50 9.75
CA ARG A 58 12.22 -7.71 10.99
C ARG A 58 11.32 -6.50 10.83
N LEU A 59 10.12 -6.60 11.40
CA LEU A 59 9.09 -5.58 11.36
C LEU A 59 9.60 -4.25 11.95
N SER A 60 9.20 -3.14 11.33
CA SER A 60 9.57 -1.79 11.75
C SER A 60 8.38 -0.83 11.64
N LEU A 61 8.52 0.32 12.27
CA LEU A 61 7.50 1.36 12.33
C LEU A 61 8.19 2.70 12.10
N LEU A 62 7.69 3.52 11.18
CA LEU A 62 8.05 4.92 11.07
C LEU A 62 7.21 5.70 12.09
N CYS A 63 7.86 6.45 12.97
CA CYS A 63 7.21 7.28 13.99
C CYS A 63 7.21 8.74 13.54
N LEU A 64 6.04 9.28 13.25
CA LEU A 64 5.86 10.62 12.69
C LEU A 64 5.34 11.58 13.76
N GLN A 65 6.16 12.53 14.21
CA GLN A 65 5.73 13.56 15.13
C GLN A 65 4.82 14.57 14.41
N GLN A 66 3.63 14.78 14.95
CA GLN A 66 2.67 15.79 14.50
C GLN A 66 2.82 17.08 15.32
N GLN A 67 2.17 18.18 14.91
CA GLN A 67 2.33 19.48 15.57
C GLN A 67 1.79 19.49 17.01
N SER A 68 0.80 18.64 17.30
CA SER A 68 0.10 18.59 18.60
C SER A 68 0.72 17.62 19.63
N ASP A 69 2.03 17.36 19.59
CA ASP A 69 2.71 16.29 20.38
C ASP A 69 2.10 14.88 20.20
N ARG A 70 1.36 14.69 19.11
CA ARG A 70 0.79 13.40 18.71
C ARG A 70 1.77 12.69 17.79
N PHE A 71 1.69 11.36 17.78
CA PHE A 71 2.43 10.54 16.83
C PHE A 71 1.46 9.86 15.87
N SER A 72 1.82 9.86 14.59
CA SER A 72 1.24 8.99 13.57
C SER A 72 2.27 7.92 13.24
N TYR A 73 1.80 6.76 12.79
CA TYR A 73 2.68 5.62 12.56
C TYR A 73 2.43 5.02 11.19
N ILE A 74 3.50 4.77 10.44
CA ILE A 74 3.44 3.99 9.20
C ILE A 74 4.15 2.66 9.44
N PRO A 75 3.39 1.57 9.57
CA PRO A 75 4.00 0.27 9.78
C PRO A 75 4.63 -0.28 8.50
N VAL A 76 5.77 -0.95 8.65
CA VAL A 76 6.41 -1.70 7.56
C VAL A 76 6.21 -3.19 7.86
N PHE A 77 5.10 -3.72 7.33
CA PHE A 77 4.71 -5.13 7.47
C PHE A 77 4.59 -5.78 6.09
N PRO A 78 5.00 -7.06 5.95
CA PRO A 78 4.92 -7.78 4.66
C PRO A 78 3.48 -8.05 4.20
N SER A 79 2.50 -7.92 5.09
CA SER A 79 1.08 -8.07 4.80
C SER A 79 0.41 -6.79 4.32
N ASP A 80 1.13 -5.68 4.24
CA ASP A 80 0.59 -4.43 3.70
C ASP A 80 0.80 -4.35 2.18
N SER A 81 -0.25 -3.98 1.46
CA SER A 81 -0.28 -3.84 0.00
C SER A 81 0.75 -2.84 -0.54
N MET A 82 0.94 -1.70 0.12
CA MET A 82 1.91 -0.69 -0.33
C MET A 82 3.35 -1.14 -0.09
N ILE A 83 3.60 -1.76 1.07
CA ILE A 83 4.90 -2.32 1.40
C ILE A 83 5.27 -3.43 0.40
N GLU A 84 4.30 -4.29 0.06
CA GLU A 84 4.48 -5.33 -0.96
C GLU A 84 4.74 -4.73 -2.35
N ALA A 85 4.03 -3.67 -2.74
CA ALA A 85 4.24 -2.98 -4.01
C ALA A 85 5.66 -2.40 -4.12
N LEU A 86 6.14 -1.71 -3.08
CA LEU A 86 7.50 -1.17 -3.03
C LEU A 86 8.57 -2.28 -3.01
N ARG A 87 8.33 -3.37 -2.27
CA ARG A 87 9.22 -4.52 -2.23
C ARG A 87 9.36 -5.16 -3.62
N LEU A 88 8.25 -5.37 -4.32
CA LEU A 88 8.23 -5.92 -5.69
C LEU A 88 8.92 -4.99 -6.69
N ALA A 89 8.64 -3.68 -6.64
CA ALA A 89 9.31 -2.70 -7.49
C ALA A 89 10.83 -2.78 -7.31
N ARG A 90 11.28 -2.75 -6.06
CA ARG A 90 12.70 -2.83 -5.72
C ARG A 90 13.36 -4.14 -6.18
N GLU A 91 12.73 -5.29 -5.92
CA GLU A 91 13.26 -6.60 -6.31
C GLU A 91 13.44 -6.73 -7.82
N ASN A 92 12.56 -6.08 -8.59
CA ASN A 92 12.60 -6.07 -10.06
C ASN A 92 13.32 -4.83 -10.62
N GLN A 93 13.98 -4.03 -9.78
CA GLN A 93 14.72 -2.81 -10.18
C GLN A 93 13.85 -1.81 -10.97
N LEU A 94 12.56 -1.72 -10.62
CA LEU A 94 11.62 -0.78 -11.19
C LEU A 94 11.57 0.52 -10.37
N PRO A 95 11.33 1.67 -11.01
CA PRO A 95 11.05 2.90 -10.31
C PRO A 95 9.77 2.78 -9.48
N ALA A 96 9.78 3.38 -8.29
CA ALA A 96 8.61 3.57 -7.46
C ALA A 96 8.45 5.05 -7.10
N ALA A 97 7.20 5.51 -7.02
CA ALA A 97 6.85 6.87 -6.65
C ALA A 97 5.84 6.87 -5.50
N LEU A 98 6.03 7.80 -4.57
CA LEU A 98 5.12 8.07 -3.47
C LEU A 98 4.36 9.34 -3.85
N ILE A 99 3.07 9.22 -4.11
CA ILE A 99 2.29 10.22 -4.85
C ILE A 99 1.26 10.96 -4.00
N ASP A 100 1.32 10.81 -2.67
CA ASP A 100 0.40 11.50 -1.76
C ASP A 100 1.01 12.80 -1.19
N LEU A 101 0.15 13.68 -0.68
CA LEU A 101 0.56 14.97 -0.14
C LEU A 101 0.99 14.84 1.32
N ALA A 102 2.15 15.40 1.67
CA ALA A 102 2.54 15.58 3.07
C ALA A 102 1.67 16.67 3.72
N VAL A 103 0.75 16.27 4.59
CA VAL A 103 -0.12 17.18 5.35
C VAL A 103 0.09 17.04 6.85
N ALA A 104 0.10 18.18 7.54
CA ALA A 104 0.17 18.20 9.00
C ALA A 104 -1.18 17.82 9.61
N ASP A 105 -1.15 17.13 10.75
CA ASP A 105 -2.31 16.76 11.55
C ASP A 105 -3.42 16.05 10.73
N TYR A 106 -3.00 15.11 9.86
CA TYR A 106 -3.94 14.32 9.06
C TYR A 106 -4.99 13.64 9.94
N ALA A 107 -6.22 14.15 9.87
CA ALA A 107 -7.34 13.59 10.60
C ALA A 107 -7.88 12.38 9.83
N ILE A 108 -7.51 11.18 10.29
CA ILE A 108 -8.11 9.96 9.76
C ILE A 108 -9.58 9.95 10.16
N HIS A 109 -10.46 10.27 9.22
CA HIS A 109 -11.89 10.03 9.37
C HIS A 109 -12.16 8.54 9.14
N VAL A 110 -12.00 7.72 10.18
CA VAL A 110 -12.35 6.29 10.12
C VAL A 110 -13.87 6.19 10.12
N GLN A 111 -14.47 6.22 8.94
CA GLN A 111 -15.83 5.70 8.79
C GLN A 111 -15.73 4.18 8.69
N PRO A 112 -16.43 3.41 9.54
CA PRO A 112 -16.50 1.96 9.38
C PRO A 112 -17.06 1.64 8.01
N MET A 113 -16.23 1.07 7.13
CA MET A 113 -16.70 0.56 5.86
C MET A 113 -17.33 -0.81 6.11
N ALA A 114 -18.61 -0.97 5.80
CA ALA A 114 -19.31 -2.24 5.89
C ALA A 114 -18.91 -3.14 4.71
N VAL A 115 -17.70 -3.69 4.76
CA VAL A 115 -17.20 -4.68 3.79
C VAL A 115 -17.20 -6.09 4.37
N PRO A 116 -17.25 -7.13 3.52
CA PRO A 116 -17.00 -8.50 3.93
C PRO A 116 -15.62 -8.67 4.58
N ASP A 117 -15.41 -9.84 5.21
CA ASP A 117 -14.07 -10.27 5.64
C ASP A 117 -13.13 -10.38 4.42
N ASP A 118 -11.84 -10.05 4.60
CA ASP A 118 -10.88 -10.03 3.48
C ASP A 118 -10.63 -11.42 2.87
N GLU A 119 -10.93 -12.51 3.59
CA GLU A 119 -10.95 -13.86 3.00
C GLU A 119 -11.97 -14.02 1.86
N ALA A 120 -13.03 -13.18 1.81
CA ALA A 120 -14.01 -13.21 0.73
C ALA A 120 -13.39 -12.89 -0.64
N ILE A 121 -12.26 -12.19 -0.68
CA ILE A 121 -11.52 -11.86 -1.92
C ILE A 121 -11.15 -13.13 -2.69
N ALA A 122 -10.82 -14.22 -2.00
CA ALA A 122 -10.45 -15.47 -2.65
C ALA A 122 -11.61 -16.07 -3.49
N SER A 123 -12.86 -15.81 -3.08
CA SER A 123 -14.06 -16.33 -3.76
C SER A 123 -14.69 -15.30 -4.70
N LEU A 124 -14.72 -14.02 -4.31
CA LEU A 124 -15.38 -12.94 -5.05
C LEU A 124 -14.45 -12.24 -6.06
N GLY A 125 -13.14 -12.36 -5.88
CA GLY A 125 -12.16 -11.49 -6.51
C GLY A 125 -12.20 -10.07 -5.94
N LEU A 126 -11.19 -9.27 -6.30
CA LEU A 126 -11.05 -7.90 -5.79
C LEU A 126 -12.19 -6.98 -6.23
N GLU A 127 -12.67 -7.09 -7.47
CA GLU A 127 -13.80 -6.29 -7.97
C GLU A 127 -15.10 -6.62 -7.22
N GLY A 128 -15.38 -7.90 -6.98
CA GLY A 128 -16.57 -8.33 -6.24
C GLY A 128 -16.54 -8.00 -4.75
N PHE A 129 -15.37 -7.72 -4.18
CA PHE A 129 -15.24 -7.30 -2.78
C PHE A 129 -15.72 -5.86 -2.53
N TYR A 130 -15.59 -4.99 -3.54
CA TYR A 130 -15.93 -3.56 -3.46
C TYR A 130 -17.25 -3.18 -4.13
N ALA A 131 -17.94 -4.14 -4.75
CA ALA A 131 -19.23 -3.95 -5.44
C ALA A 131 -20.40 -3.85 -4.44
#